data_AF-A0A0X8JQ55-F1
#
_entry.id   AF-A0A0X8JQ55-F1
#
_cell.length_a   1.000
_cell.length_b   1.000
_cell.length_c   1.000
_cell.angle_alpha   90.00
_cell.angle_beta   90.00
_cell.angle_gamma   90.00
#
_symmetry.space_group_name_H-M   'P 1'
#
loop_
_entity.id
_entity.type
_entity.pdbx_description
1 polymer ?
#
loop_
_entity_poly.entity_id
_entity_poly.type
_entity_poly.pdbx_seq_one_letter_code
_entity_poly.pdbx_strand_id
1 'polypeptide(L)'
;MSKLPEFSSMRELRLGRDPYLDAWLLHFMTENNIEPSVNPAENAQPEQLRFMVDLDDDQVFAPCSDNMFENLLETSSTPALVREYGEKWRILARLVRANIKDRHTRRKIFALSRHKIRQVLHSPFLIPSRFLKQLLTIFMAMSGVHDPQRAEKCRRNEQAGRFLASRDMERCLNTCPDSAMGCASVTRLRWTLDLVELARLCRLSLNPAAWADGGDKSGLVEDVCAPWPEFEGILTRVMGPDSGQKSLRILFLPDGSGEVMFDIRLIRALNRLGHKVVLALKEGYSPDNPVFWDAEHDPVLESALADALFVDNSRMSKNDLLRAQRENPLVVISDGTRERLNLWRTSVTFARAWKESDLIIAKGYPNHRRLIQNSHQFTRDIICLYRDGEGADRICFKEKSARVTKITEHQIVAQADSIIAGMRAARGQGRQVMFYSAIIGSIPGQTRVAIKIVNTFVGHLRARHSNLFIINPAEHFVEGMDGDDLMFMWERVQRSGLIDVWRFQSVHDIEKSFELMGETVPAEWHGKDATFSTGCTKEMHIALDMQAGHPEMQIIGPDPKRFFRRMEYGVGKYFDARISGKSRGL
;
A
#
# COMPACT_ATOMS: atom_id res chain seq x y z
N MET A 1 10.01 15.64 32.71
CA MET A 1 10.39 15.96 31.32
C MET A 1 9.99 17.41 31.07
N SER A 2 10.73 18.15 30.25
CA SER A 2 10.26 19.44 29.71
C SER A 2 8.87 19.24 29.10
N LYS A 3 7.97 20.21 29.27
CA LYS A 3 6.61 20.12 28.73
C LYS A 3 6.72 20.03 27.21
N LEU A 4 6.30 18.91 26.63
CA LEU A 4 6.20 18.75 25.18
C LEU A 4 5.28 19.87 24.63
N PRO A 5 5.50 20.32 23.38
CA PRO A 5 4.61 21.28 22.76
C PRO A 5 3.17 20.74 22.74
N GLU A 6 2.19 21.62 22.92
CA GLU A 6 0.78 21.24 22.81
C GLU A 6 0.42 21.06 21.33
N PHE A 7 -0.28 19.98 21.02
CA PHE A 7 -0.83 19.70 19.69
C PHE A 7 -2.22 19.09 19.85
N SER A 8 -3.10 19.40 18.90
CA SER A 8 -4.51 18.96 18.95
C SER A 8 -4.77 17.66 18.20
N SER A 9 -3.81 17.24 17.36
CA SER A 9 -3.94 16.04 16.52
C SER A 9 -2.57 15.46 16.14
N MET A 10 -2.55 14.16 15.80
CA MET A 10 -1.34 13.52 15.26
C MET A 10 -0.87 14.14 13.94
N ARG A 11 -1.78 14.77 13.18
CA ARG A 11 -1.45 15.47 11.95
C ARG A 11 -0.48 16.63 12.21
N GLU A 12 -0.40 17.21 13.39
CA GLU A 12 0.49 18.34 13.69
C GLU A 12 1.94 17.92 13.98
N LEU A 13 2.21 16.63 14.14
CA LEU A 13 3.54 16.12 14.50
C LEU A 13 4.52 16.34 13.35
N ARG A 14 5.61 17.05 13.64
CA ARG A 14 6.64 17.47 12.70
C ARG A 14 8.02 17.34 13.35
N LEU A 15 8.97 16.74 12.64
CA LEU A 15 10.38 16.68 13.04
C LEU A 15 11.08 18.01 12.72
N GLY A 16 12.14 18.34 13.46
CA GLY A 16 13.00 19.50 13.20
C GLY A 16 12.47 20.83 13.72
N ARG A 17 11.39 20.82 14.50
CA ARG A 17 10.79 22.03 15.10
C ARG A 17 11.15 22.21 16.57
N ASP A 18 11.16 21.13 17.33
CA ASP A 18 11.49 21.14 18.76
C ASP A 18 12.37 19.91 19.10
N PRO A 19 13.55 20.12 19.72
CA PRO A 19 14.50 19.03 19.96
C PRO A 19 13.99 17.98 20.96
N TYR A 20 13.11 18.34 21.89
CA TYR A 20 12.55 17.38 22.86
C TYR A 20 11.45 16.54 22.23
N LEU A 21 10.59 17.15 21.42
CA LEU A 21 9.60 16.43 20.62
C LEU A 21 10.28 15.48 19.63
N ASP A 22 11.32 15.95 18.94
CA ASP A 22 12.09 15.12 18.01
C ASP A 22 12.69 13.89 18.71
N ALA A 23 13.35 14.10 19.85
CA ALA A 23 13.90 13.00 20.65
C ALA A 23 12.81 12.02 21.10
N TRP A 24 11.64 12.52 21.52
CA TRP A 24 10.50 11.69 21.91
C TRP A 24 9.96 10.88 20.73
N LEU A 25 9.75 11.50 19.57
CA LEU A 25 9.24 10.86 18.36
C LEU A 25 10.19 9.79 17.84
N LEU A 26 11.49 10.08 17.79
CA LEU A 26 12.52 9.11 17.39
C LEU A 26 12.59 7.92 18.35
N HIS A 27 12.49 8.18 19.66
CA HIS A 27 12.42 7.11 20.66
C HIS A 27 11.15 6.27 20.48
N PHE A 28 9.98 6.90 20.34
CA PHE A 28 8.72 6.24 20.05
C PHE A 28 8.81 5.34 18.80
N MET A 29 9.35 5.86 17.70
CA MET A 29 9.51 5.10 16.45
C MET A 29 10.47 3.92 16.61
N THR A 30 11.55 4.10 17.38
CA THR A 30 12.54 3.05 17.67
C THR A 30 11.95 1.94 18.53
N GLU A 31 11.29 2.26 19.64
CA GLU A 31 10.66 1.29 20.54
C GLU A 31 9.54 0.49 19.84
N ASN A 32 8.81 1.15 18.93
CA ASN A 32 7.82 0.49 18.09
C ASN A 32 8.43 -0.26 16.91
N ASN A 33 9.74 -0.19 16.67
CA ASN A 33 10.43 -0.76 15.51
C ASN A 33 9.74 -0.39 14.19
N ILE A 34 9.49 0.91 14.02
CA ILE A 34 8.91 1.53 12.81
C ILE A 34 9.83 2.63 12.24
N GLU A 35 11.00 2.85 12.84
CA GLU A 35 12.01 3.79 12.33
C GLU A 35 12.69 3.22 11.06
N PRO A 36 12.54 3.86 9.89
CA PRO A 36 13.05 3.33 8.62
C PRO A 36 14.58 3.17 8.59
N SER A 37 15.31 4.04 9.31
CA SER A 37 16.77 3.98 9.36
C SER A 37 17.32 2.79 10.16
N VAL A 38 16.57 2.33 11.18
CA VAL A 38 16.99 1.21 12.05
C VAL A 38 16.77 -0.14 11.36
N ASN A 39 15.66 -0.32 10.64
CA ASN A 39 15.35 -1.57 9.96
C ASN A 39 14.78 -1.36 8.55
N PRO A 40 15.61 -0.92 7.59
CA PRO A 40 15.16 -0.52 6.24
C PRO A 40 14.66 -1.67 5.37
N ALA A 41 14.94 -2.93 5.74
CA ALA A 41 14.45 -4.10 5.01
C ALA A 41 13.00 -4.44 5.36
N GLU A 42 12.56 -4.09 6.57
CA GLU A 42 11.22 -4.38 7.06
C GLU A 42 10.32 -3.14 7.20
N ASN A 43 10.92 -1.95 7.30
CA ASN A 43 10.20 -0.69 7.44
C ASN A 43 10.16 0.05 6.09
N ALA A 44 8.97 0.47 5.69
CA ALA A 44 8.72 1.33 4.56
C ALA A 44 9.56 2.60 4.66
N GLN A 45 10.15 3.02 3.55
CA GLN A 45 10.75 4.35 3.46
C GLN A 45 9.65 5.42 3.43
N PRO A 46 9.92 6.68 3.82
CA PRO A 46 8.93 7.75 3.79
C PRO A 46 8.17 7.87 2.46
N GLU A 47 8.84 7.63 1.35
CA GLU A 47 8.29 7.70 -0.01
C GLU A 47 7.34 6.54 -0.32
N GLN A 48 7.63 5.34 0.19
CA GLN A 48 6.68 4.22 0.16
C GLN A 48 5.47 4.53 1.03
N LEU A 49 5.66 5.13 2.20
CA LEU A 49 4.55 5.48 3.09
C LEU A 49 3.63 6.52 2.44
N ARG A 50 4.19 7.46 1.67
CA ARG A 50 3.46 8.46 0.88
C ARG A 50 2.60 7.89 -0.25
N PHE A 51 2.77 6.61 -0.60
CA PHE A 51 1.78 5.94 -1.46
C PHE A 51 0.43 5.80 -0.77
N MET A 52 0.43 5.77 0.56
CA MET A 52 -0.73 5.43 1.38
C MET A 52 -1.24 6.60 2.22
N VAL A 53 -0.34 7.41 2.77
CA VAL A 53 -0.67 8.53 3.67
C VAL A 53 -0.21 9.85 3.05
N ASP A 54 -1.06 10.88 3.09
CA ASP A 54 -0.69 12.23 2.67
C ASP A 54 0.17 12.89 3.76
N LEU A 55 1.49 12.91 3.54
CA LEU A 55 2.49 13.40 4.49
C LEU A 55 3.42 14.43 3.87
N ASP A 56 3.64 15.53 4.60
CA ASP A 56 4.68 16.52 4.30
C ASP A 56 6.11 15.96 4.61
N ASP A 57 7.18 16.66 4.25
CA ASP A 57 8.59 16.22 4.39
C ASP A 57 9.07 15.95 5.81
N ASP A 58 8.55 16.70 6.77
CA ASP A 58 8.88 16.62 8.18
C ASP A 58 7.79 15.92 9.01
N GLN A 59 6.69 15.50 8.41
CA GLN A 59 5.53 14.97 9.13
C GLN A 59 5.70 13.50 9.55
N VAL A 60 5.31 13.19 10.79
CA VAL A 60 5.38 11.82 11.34
C VAL A 60 4.01 11.16 11.33
N PHE A 61 3.97 9.91 10.88
CA PHE A 61 2.80 9.04 10.95
C PHE A 61 2.96 8.00 12.07
N ALA A 62 2.01 7.96 13.01
CA ALA A 62 1.91 6.88 13.99
C ALA A 62 0.75 5.92 13.61
N PRO A 63 0.97 4.59 13.58
CA PRO A 63 -0.01 3.61 13.12
C PRO A 63 -1.04 3.24 14.20
N CYS A 64 -1.69 4.24 14.80
CA CYS A 64 -2.75 4.11 15.81
C CYS A 64 -3.80 5.24 15.70
N SER A 65 -4.85 5.21 16.51
CA SER A 65 -5.85 6.29 16.59
C SER A 65 -5.31 7.49 17.38
N ASP A 66 -5.81 8.71 17.12
CA ASP A 66 -5.39 9.94 17.82
C ASP A 66 -5.46 9.80 19.34
N ASN A 67 -6.60 9.35 19.84
CA ASN A 67 -6.78 9.03 21.26
C ASN A 67 -5.77 7.99 21.80
N MET A 68 -5.34 7.02 20.99
CA MET A 68 -4.34 6.04 21.45
C MET A 68 -2.97 6.67 21.55
N PHE A 69 -2.59 7.54 20.60
CA PHE A 69 -1.33 8.25 20.66
C PHE A 69 -1.28 9.24 21.83
N GLU A 70 -2.38 9.95 22.09
CA GLU A 70 -2.54 10.77 23.29
C GLU A 70 -2.26 9.98 24.57
N ASN A 71 -2.85 8.78 24.70
CA ASN A 71 -2.58 7.88 25.83
C ASN A 71 -1.11 7.41 25.92
N LEU A 72 -0.35 7.39 24.81
CA LEU A 72 1.07 6.98 24.77
C LEU A 72 2.03 8.15 25.07
N LEU A 73 1.58 9.40 24.93
CA LEU A 73 2.36 10.59 25.28
C LEU A 73 2.44 10.83 26.78
N GLU A 74 1.43 10.35 27.51
CA GLU A 74 1.35 10.50 28.95
C GLU A 74 2.54 9.84 29.66
N THR A 75 3.11 10.54 30.64
CA THR A 75 4.26 10.03 31.40
C THR A 75 3.89 8.83 32.27
N SER A 76 2.59 8.64 32.54
CA SER A 76 2.05 7.51 33.31
C SER A 76 1.00 6.74 32.51
N SER A 77 0.96 5.42 32.67
CA SER A 77 0.00 4.58 31.95
C SER A 77 -1.44 4.91 32.36
N THR A 78 -2.24 5.42 31.43
CA THR A 78 -3.66 5.68 31.67
C THR A 78 -4.43 4.37 31.92
N PRO A 79 -5.54 4.38 32.67
CA PRO A 79 -6.35 3.18 32.89
C PRO A 79 -6.83 2.53 31.58
N ALA A 80 -7.10 3.33 30.55
CA ALA A 80 -7.47 2.84 29.22
C ALA A 80 -6.34 2.06 28.56
N LEU A 81 -5.12 2.58 28.60
CA LEU A 81 -3.94 1.92 28.03
C LEU A 81 -3.59 0.62 28.78
N VAL A 82 -3.71 0.61 30.10
CA VAL A 82 -3.50 -0.61 30.91
C VAL A 82 -4.51 -1.69 30.55
N ARG A 83 -5.78 -1.34 30.32
CA ARG A 83 -6.80 -2.30 29.85
C ARG A 83 -6.42 -2.93 28.52
N GLU A 84 -5.96 -2.13 27.56
CA GLU A 84 -5.50 -2.60 26.24
C GLU A 84 -4.34 -3.59 26.35
N TYR A 85 -3.31 -3.26 27.13
CA TYR A 85 -2.20 -4.20 27.38
C TYR A 85 -2.67 -5.48 28.07
N GLY A 86 -3.60 -5.36 29.02
CA GLY A 86 -4.23 -6.50 29.70
C GLY A 86 -4.96 -7.43 28.74
N GLU A 87 -5.70 -6.89 27.77
CA GLU A 87 -6.31 -7.68 26.70
C GLU A 87 -5.29 -8.44 25.86
N LYS A 88 -4.19 -7.78 25.46
CA LYS A 88 -3.17 -8.42 24.63
C LYS A 88 -2.46 -9.54 25.39
N TRP A 89 -2.26 -9.35 26.70
CA TRP A 89 -1.81 -10.42 27.59
C TRP A 89 -2.80 -11.58 27.67
N ARG A 90 -4.11 -11.33 27.79
CA ARG A 90 -5.13 -12.38 27.81
C ARG A 90 -5.14 -13.19 26.52
N ILE A 91 -4.91 -12.56 25.36
CA ILE A 91 -4.77 -13.26 24.08
C ILE A 91 -3.58 -14.24 24.15
N LEU A 92 -2.38 -13.77 24.51
CA LEU A 92 -1.21 -14.63 24.67
C LEU A 92 -1.48 -15.78 25.65
N ALA A 93 -2.07 -15.48 26.81
CA ALA A 93 -2.34 -16.48 27.85
C ALA A 93 -3.27 -17.59 27.38
N ARG A 94 -4.30 -17.25 26.59
CA ARG A 94 -5.18 -18.25 25.96
C ARG A 94 -4.40 -19.14 24.98
N LEU A 95 -3.59 -18.54 24.10
CA LEU A 95 -2.80 -19.28 23.11
C LEU A 95 -1.79 -20.24 23.77
N VAL A 96 -1.06 -19.78 24.78
CA VAL A 96 -0.08 -20.60 25.53
C VAL A 96 -0.76 -21.79 26.22
N ARG A 97 -1.92 -21.58 26.83
CA ARG A 97 -2.66 -22.65 27.52
C ARG A 97 -3.21 -23.67 26.54
N ALA A 98 -3.72 -23.23 25.39
CA ALA A 98 -4.31 -24.10 24.37
C ALA A 98 -3.26 -24.93 23.62
N ASN A 99 -2.11 -24.34 23.25
CA ASN A 99 -1.20 -24.96 22.27
C ASN A 99 0.01 -25.66 22.87
N ILE A 100 0.46 -25.27 24.06
CA ILE A 100 1.69 -25.80 24.65
C ILE A 100 1.28 -26.72 25.78
N LYS A 101 1.67 -28.00 25.79
CA LYS A 101 1.39 -28.92 26.91
C LYS A 101 2.50 -28.91 27.96
N ASP A 102 3.75 -28.73 27.53
CA ASP A 102 4.92 -28.73 28.40
C ASP A 102 4.90 -27.58 29.43
N ARG A 103 5.08 -27.93 30.70
CA ARG A 103 5.05 -27.00 31.83
C ARG A 103 6.27 -26.09 31.84
N HIS A 104 7.44 -26.57 31.43
CA HIS A 104 8.67 -25.77 31.44
C HIS A 104 8.58 -24.65 30.41
N THR A 105 8.22 -24.98 29.17
CA THR A 105 8.05 -24.03 28.06
C THR A 105 6.96 -23.00 28.35
N ARG A 106 5.81 -23.42 28.91
CA ARG A 106 4.77 -22.48 29.37
C ARG A 106 5.32 -21.45 30.38
N ARG A 107 6.04 -21.93 31.40
CA ARG A 107 6.64 -21.05 32.42
C ARG A 107 7.67 -20.10 31.82
N LYS A 108 8.51 -20.60 30.90
CA LYS A 108 9.51 -19.80 30.20
C LYS A 108 8.87 -18.67 29.39
N ILE A 109 7.85 -18.97 28.60
CA ILE A 109 7.11 -17.96 27.81
C ILE A 109 6.49 -16.91 28.74
N PHE A 110 5.77 -17.34 29.78
CA PHE A 110 5.16 -16.39 30.71
C PHE A 110 6.18 -15.53 31.45
N ALA A 111 7.34 -16.08 31.84
CA ALA A 111 8.40 -15.33 32.47
C ALA A 111 8.97 -14.25 31.53
N LEU A 112 9.33 -14.62 30.29
CA LEU A 112 9.82 -13.68 29.28
C LEU A 112 8.81 -12.58 28.97
N SER A 113 7.55 -12.95 28.74
CA SER A 113 6.48 -11.99 28.46
C SER A 113 6.18 -11.07 29.65
N ARG A 114 6.35 -11.54 30.89
CA ARG A 114 6.18 -10.71 32.10
C ARG A 114 7.26 -9.63 32.21
N HIS A 115 8.50 -9.92 31.79
CA HIS A 115 9.53 -8.87 31.69
C HIS A 115 9.10 -7.77 30.72
N LYS A 116 8.52 -8.13 29.57
CA LYS A 116 8.01 -7.16 28.59
C LYS A 116 6.82 -6.35 29.11
N ILE A 117 5.89 -6.97 29.84
CA ILE A 117 4.78 -6.25 30.49
C ILE A 117 5.31 -5.20 31.47
N ARG A 118 6.26 -5.58 32.34
CA ARG A 118 6.83 -4.64 33.31
C ARG A 118 7.49 -3.45 32.62
N GLN A 119 8.22 -3.70 31.53
CA GLN A 119 8.83 -2.65 30.71
C GLN A 119 7.77 -1.67 30.18
N VAL A 120 6.71 -2.20 29.56
CA VAL A 120 5.65 -1.38 28.93
C VAL A 120 4.83 -0.58 29.93
N LEU A 121 4.59 -1.12 31.12
CA LEU A 121 3.83 -0.43 32.16
C LEU A 121 4.64 0.70 32.82
N HIS A 122 5.96 0.55 32.87
CA HIS A 122 6.86 1.59 33.38
C HIS A 122 7.09 2.71 32.35
N SER A 123 7.05 2.39 31.05
CA SER A 123 7.36 3.32 29.98
C SER A 123 6.42 3.09 28.79
N PRO A 124 5.28 3.81 28.73
CA PRO A 124 4.18 3.51 27.82
C PRO A 124 4.39 4.03 26.39
N PHE A 125 5.51 3.71 25.75
CA PHE A 125 5.78 4.10 24.35
C PHE A 125 5.23 3.11 23.32
N LEU A 126 5.00 1.87 23.72
CA LEU A 126 4.74 0.78 22.77
C LEU A 126 3.25 0.69 22.41
N ILE A 127 2.92 0.84 21.13
CA ILE A 127 1.55 0.70 20.66
C ILE A 127 1.01 -0.70 21.03
N PRO A 128 -0.20 -0.85 21.60
CA PRO A 128 -0.70 -2.16 22.05
C PRO A 128 -0.68 -3.27 20.99
N SER A 129 -0.88 -2.96 19.71
CA SER A 129 -0.74 -3.96 18.64
C SER A 129 0.71 -4.42 18.43
N ARG A 130 1.68 -3.52 18.60
CA ARG A 130 3.12 -3.85 18.56
C ARG A 130 3.53 -4.65 19.78
N PHE A 131 2.97 -4.33 20.94
CA PHE A 131 3.14 -5.14 22.14
C PHE A 131 2.64 -6.58 21.93
N LEU A 132 1.41 -6.75 21.40
CA LEU A 132 0.91 -8.07 21.03
C LEU A 132 1.84 -8.77 20.04
N LYS A 133 2.34 -8.06 19.03
CA LYS A 133 3.28 -8.62 18.06
C LYS A 133 4.54 -9.17 18.74
N GLN A 134 5.15 -8.42 19.66
CA GLN A 134 6.32 -8.88 20.41
C GLN A 134 5.99 -10.11 21.27
N LEU A 135 4.83 -10.14 21.95
CA LEU A 135 4.38 -11.29 22.72
C LEU A 135 4.22 -12.55 21.85
N LEU A 136 3.61 -12.40 20.67
CA LEU A 136 3.43 -13.51 19.73
C LEU A 136 4.76 -13.97 19.15
N THR A 137 5.70 -13.07 18.90
CA THR A 137 7.07 -13.45 18.48
C THR A 137 7.77 -14.29 19.54
N ILE A 138 7.67 -13.94 20.83
CA ILE A 138 8.19 -14.77 21.93
C ILE A 138 7.51 -16.14 21.94
N PHE A 139 6.18 -16.17 21.83
CA PHE A 139 5.41 -17.42 21.78
C PHE A 139 5.89 -18.34 20.65
N MET A 140 5.95 -17.84 19.42
CA MET A 140 6.33 -18.63 18.25
C MET A 140 7.80 -19.10 18.36
N ALA A 141 8.71 -18.21 18.76
CA ALA A 141 10.13 -18.55 18.88
C ALA A 141 10.40 -19.63 19.94
N MET A 142 9.65 -19.64 21.04
CA MET A 142 9.84 -20.60 22.13
C MET A 142 9.05 -21.90 21.95
N SER A 143 7.96 -21.88 21.20
CA SER A 143 7.09 -23.05 21.00
C SER A 143 7.33 -23.81 19.69
N GLY A 144 7.91 -23.14 18.68
CA GLY A 144 7.98 -23.67 17.31
C GLY A 144 6.63 -23.69 16.58
N VAL A 145 5.54 -23.25 17.21
CA VAL A 145 4.20 -23.21 16.60
C VAL A 145 4.06 -21.93 15.80
N HIS A 146 4.02 -22.04 14.46
CA HIS A 146 3.92 -20.89 13.56
C HIS A 146 2.51 -20.29 13.46
N ASP A 147 1.47 -21.13 13.52
CA ASP A 147 0.07 -20.70 13.53
C ASP A 147 -0.73 -21.45 14.61
N PRO A 148 -0.87 -20.87 15.82
CA PRO A 148 -1.56 -21.50 16.93
C PRO A 148 -3.10 -21.50 16.82
N GLN A 149 -3.68 -20.90 15.78
CA GLN A 149 -5.13 -20.91 15.55
C GLN A 149 -5.53 -21.53 14.21
N ARG A 150 -4.61 -22.21 13.51
CA ARG A 150 -4.89 -22.82 12.19
C ARG A 150 -6.18 -23.63 12.17
N ALA A 151 -6.32 -24.60 13.08
CA ALA A 151 -7.51 -25.46 13.14
C ALA A 151 -8.79 -24.68 13.46
N GLU A 152 -8.70 -23.66 14.31
CA GLU A 152 -9.84 -22.80 14.65
C GLU A 152 -10.26 -21.93 13.46
N LYS A 153 -9.31 -21.40 12.69
CA LYS A 153 -9.58 -20.65 11.46
C LYS A 153 -10.25 -21.55 10.40
N CYS A 154 -9.73 -22.76 10.19
CA CYS A 154 -10.32 -23.73 9.26
C CYS A 154 -11.76 -24.06 9.66
N ARG A 155 -11.99 -24.37 10.95
CA ARG A 155 -13.34 -24.64 11.48
C ARG A 155 -14.30 -23.46 11.25
N ARG A 156 -13.85 -22.22 11.44
CA ARG A 156 -14.66 -21.02 11.18
C ARG A 156 -14.97 -20.85 9.68
N ASN A 157 -14.00 -21.10 8.80
CA ASN A 157 -14.22 -21.09 7.34
C ASN A 157 -15.19 -22.19 6.92
N GLU A 158 -15.07 -23.40 7.47
CA GLU A 158 -16.01 -24.50 7.25
C GLU A 158 -17.43 -24.18 7.71
N GLN A 159 -17.59 -23.55 8.89
CA GLN A 159 -18.90 -23.08 9.37
C GLN A 159 -19.53 -22.07 8.43
N ALA A 160 -18.76 -21.04 8.04
CA ALA A 160 -19.21 -20.05 7.08
C ALA A 160 -19.53 -20.66 5.72
N GLY A 161 -18.71 -21.59 5.23
CA GLY A 161 -18.93 -22.34 3.99
C GLY A 161 -20.23 -23.17 4.02
N ARG A 162 -20.48 -23.89 5.12
CA ARG A 162 -21.75 -24.62 5.33
C ARG A 162 -22.96 -23.67 5.35
N PHE A 163 -22.84 -22.53 6.02
CA PHE A 163 -23.90 -21.52 6.04
C PHE A 163 -24.15 -20.94 4.64
N LEU A 164 -23.09 -20.62 3.88
CA LEU A 164 -23.19 -20.11 2.51
C LEU A 164 -23.91 -21.08 1.56
N ALA A 165 -23.87 -22.39 1.84
CA ALA A 165 -24.58 -23.43 1.11
C ALA A 165 -25.98 -23.75 1.68
N SER A 166 -26.42 -23.06 2.74
CA SER A 166 -27.67 -23.36 3.44
C SER A 166 -28.88 -22.63 2.86
N ARG A 167 -30.08 -23.13 3.19
CA ARG A 167 -31.36 -22.46 2.88
C ARG A 167 -31.52 -21.12 3.61
N ASP A 168 -30.90 -20.95 4.77
CA ASP A 168 -30.96 -19.69 5.51
C ASP A 168 -30.24 -18.58 4.73
N MET A 169 -29.08 -18.89 4.13
CA MET A 169 -28.38 -17.98 3.24
C MET A 169 -29.22 -17.61 2.02
N GLU A 170 -29.85 -18.60 1.39
CA GLU A 170 -30.75 -18.39 0.25
C GLU A 170 -31.91 -17.45 0.62
N ARG A 171 -32.52 -17.65 1.78
CA ARG A 171 -33.57 -16.77 2.31
C ARG A 171 -33.06 -15.36 2.55
N CYS A 172 -31.94 -15.19 3.25
CA CYS A 172 -31.34 -13.89 3.52
C CYS A 172 -31.07 -13.11 2.23
N LEU A 173 -30.47 -13.75 1.22
CA LEU A 173 -30.12 -13.06 -0.03
C LEU A 173 -31.31 -12.80 -0.95
N ASN A 174 -32.26 -13.74 -1.05
CA ASN A 174 -33.31 -13.69 -2.07
C ASN A 174 -34.65 -13.12 -1.56
N THR A 175 -34.76 -12.77 -0.28
CA THR A 175 -35.96 -12.09 0.24
C THR A 175 -36.17 -10.77 -0.50
N CYS A 176 -37.32 -10.59 -1.14
CA CYS A 176 -37.63 -9.38 -1.88
C CYS A 176 -37.75 -8.18 -0.91
N PRO A 177 -37.10 -7.05 -1.19
CA PRO A 177 -37.30 -5.84 -0.41
C PRO A 177 -38.64 -5.20 -0.78
N ASP A 178 -39.56 -5.07 0.18
CA ASP A 178 -40.88 -4.44 -0.02
C ASP A 178 -40.75 -2.98 -0.52
N SER A 179 -39.66 -2.30 -0.18
CA SER A 179 -39.38 -0.90 -0.51
C SER A 179 -38.76 -0.66 -1.89
N ALA A 180 -38.23 -1.69 -2.58
CA ALA A 180 -37.45 -1.51 -3.81
C ALA A 180 -38.28 -1.49 -5.10
N MET A 181 -39.61 -1.69 -5.01
CA MET A 181 -40.49 -1.89 -6.18
C MET A 181 -41.03 -0.59 -6.81
N GLY A 182 -40.74 0.58 -6.23
CA GLY A 182 -41.06 1.89 -6.81
C GLY A 182 -40.05 2.33 -7.87
N CYS A 183 -40.09 1.74 -9.06
CA CYS A 183 -39.03 1.93 -10.06
C CYS A 183 -39.27 3.12 -11.01
N ALA A 184 -38.28 4.03 -11.11
CA ALA A 184 -38.22 5.07 -12.14
C ALA A 184 -37.47 4.63 -13.43
N SER A 185 -36.55 3.66 -13.34
CA SER A 185 -35.86 3.06 -14.50
C SER A 185 -35.22 1.70 -14.17
N VAL A 186 -35.12 0.80 -15.17
CA VAL A 186 -34.54 -0.55 -15.02
C VAL A 186 -33.11 -0.50 -14.48
N THR A 187 -32.29 0.46 -14.93
CA THR A 187 -30.92 0.65 -14.46
C THR A 187 -30.87 0.96 -12.97
N ARG A 188 -31.77 1.83 -12.49
CA ARG A 188 -31.85 2.17 -11.06
C ARG A 188 -32.33 0.98 -10.23
N LEU A 189 -33.29 0.21 -10.73
CA LEU A 189 -33.74 -1.01 -10.04
C LEU A 189 -32.61 -2.03 -9.87
N ARG A 190 -31.82 -2.27 -10.93
CA ARG A 190 -30.65 -3.17 -10.86
C ARG A 190 -29.67 -2.71 -9.78
N TRP A 191 -29.30 -1.44 -9.80
CA TRP A 191 -28.43 -0.84 -8.80
C TRP A 191 -28.97 -1.01 -7.37
N THR A 192 -30.26 -0.75 -7.15
CA THR A 192 -30.88 -0.95 -5.82
C THR A 192 -30.81 -2.41 -5.37
N LEU A 193 -31.04 -3.37 -6.26
CA LEU A 193 -30.92 -4.80 -5.95
C LEU A 193 -29.47 -5.19 -5.64
N ASP A 194 -28.52 -4.68 -6.42
CA ASP A 194 -27.09 -4.90 -6.17
C ASP A 194 -26.68 -4.36 -4.79
N LEU A 195 -27.11 -3.15 -4.44
CA LEU A 195 -26.87 -2.57 -3.10
C LEU A 195 -27.43 -3.43 -1.97
N VAL A 196 -28.65 -3.96 -2.13
CA VAL A 196 -29.28 -4.84 -1.14
C VAL A 196 -28.44 -6.12 -0.97
N GLU A 197 -27.98 -6.73 -2.07
CA GLU A 197 -27.08 -7.89 -2.00
C GLU A 197 -25.78 -7.56 -1.25
N LEU A 198 -25.12 -6.46 -1.61
CA LEU A 198 -23.88 -6.02 -0.97
C LEU A 198 -24.08 -5.76 0.54
N ALA A 199 -25.17 -5.08 0.93
CA ALA A 199 -25.49 -4.78 2.32
C ALA A 199 -25.70 -6.06 3.14
N ARG A 200 -26.47 -7.01 2.61
CA ARG A 200 -26.76 -8.30 3.26
C ARG A 200 -25.49 -9.13 3.44
N LEU A 201 -24.64 -9.19 2.41
CA LEU A 201 -23.34 -9.87 2.50
C LEU A 201 -22.44 -9.21 3.56
N CYS A 202 -22.40 -7.87 3.62
CA CYS A 202 -21.65 -7.17 4.66
C CYS A 202 -22.15 -7.50 6.06
N ARG A 203 -23.47 -7.50 6.31
CA ARG A 203 -24.05 -7.82 7.62
C ARG A 203 -23.75 -9.24 8.08
N LEU A 204 -23.93 -10.22 7.20
CA LEU A 204 -23.56 -11.61 7.48
C LEU A 204 -22.07 -11.74 7.81
N SER A 205 -21.24 -10.99 7.08
CA SER A 205 -19.80 -10.95 7.30
C SER A 205 -19.39 -10.25 8.61
N LEU A 206 -20.14 -9.27 9.07
CA LEU A 206 -19.91 -8.54 10.33
C LEU A 206 -20.48 -9.26 11.56
N ASN A 207 -21.36 -10.23 11.37
CA ASN A 207 -22.03 -10.96 12.45
C ASN A 207 -21.69 -12.46 12.46
N PRO A 208 -20.56 -12.88 13.07
CA PRO A 208 -20.24 -14.30 13.21
C PRO A 208 -21.33 -15.15 13.88
N ALA A 209 -22.15 -14.58 14.76
CA ALA A 209 -23.23 -15.31 15.42
C ALA A 209 -24.32 -15.76 14.43
N ALA A 210 -24.45 -15.12 13.27
CA ALA A 210 -25.42 -15.50 12.24
C ALA A 210 -25.12 -16.87 11.61
N TRP A 211 -23.84 -17.26 11.54
CA TRP A 211 -23.39 -18.44 10.78
C TRP A 211 -22.53 -19.42 11.58
N ALA A 212 -21.97 -19.03 12.72
CA ALA A 212 -21.23 -19.94 13.59
C ALA A 212 -22.16 -20.96 14.26
N ASP A 213 -21.65 -22.17 14.51
CA ASP A 213 -22.43 -23.19 15.23
C ASP A 213 -22.76 -22.70 16.65
N GLY A 214 -24.02 -22.86 17.06
CA GLY A 214 -24.52 -22.43 18.38
C GLY A 214 -24.88 -20.95 18.48
N GLY A 215 -24.79 -20.19 17.39
CA GLY A 215 -25.31 -18.83 17.33
C GLY A 215 -26.84 -18.78 17.32
N ASP A 216 -27.40 -17.72 17.90
CA ASP A 216 -28.83 -17.45 17.83
C ASP A 216 -29.19 -16.98 16.43
N LYS A 217 -30.11 -17.70 15.79
CA LYS A 217 -30.63 -17.41 14.44
C LYS A 217 -32.07 -16.92 14.46
N SER A 218 -32.63 -16.68 15.65
CA SER A 218 -33.92 -16.01 15.78
C SER A 218 -33.82 -14.62 15.15
N GLY A 219 -34.80 -14.26 14.32
CA GLY A 219 -34.81 -12.97 13.62
C GLY A 219 -33.70 -12.77 12.57
N LEU A 220 -32.89 -13.78 12.24
CA LEU A 220 -31.75 -13.65 11.32
C LEU A 220 -32.11 -12.98 10.00
N VAL A 221 -33.22 -13.37 9.38
CA VAL A 221 -33.66 -12.82 8.09
C VAL A 221 -34.08 -11.36 8.25
N GLU A 222 -34.81 -11.03 9.32
CA GLU A 222 -35.24 -9.65 9.62
C GLU A 222 -34.01 -8.75 9.87
N ASP A 223 -33.06 -9.20 10.68
CA ASP A 223 -31.82 -8.47 10.98
C ASP A 223 -30.97 -8.24 9.73
N VAL A 224 -30.82 -9.25 8.87
CA VAL A 224 -30.04 -9.14 7.63
C VAL A 224 -30.77 -8.26 6.60
N CYS A 225 -32.10 -8.30 6.56
CA CYS A 225 -32.92 -7.55 5.61
C CYS A 225 -33.30 -6.14 6.07
N ALA A 226 -33.04 -5.77 7.33
CA ALA A 226 -33.39 -4.43 7.82
C ALA A 226 -32.72 -3.34 6.95
N PRO A 227 -33.34 -2.17 6.75
CA PRO A 227 -32.72 -1.09 5.98
C PRO A 227 -31.35 -0.68 6.53
N TRP A 228 -30.43 -0.27 5.66
CA TRP A 228 -29.14 0.30 6.07
C TRP A 228 -28.85 1.62 5.33
N PRO A 229 -29.55 2.70 5.70
CA PRO A 229 -29.52 3.95 4.93
C PRO A 229 -28.11 4.55 4.77
N GLU A 230 -27.26 4.44 5.80
CA GLU A 230 -25.88 4.93 5.76
C GLU A 230 -25.04 4.16 4.74
N PHE A 231 -25.24 2.84 4.65
CA PHE A 231 -24.57 1.99 3.66
C PHE A 231 -25.02 2.35 2.26
N GLU A 232 -26.33 2.42 2.04
CA GLU A 232 -26.91 2.77 0.73
C GLU A 232 -26.43 4.16 0.28
N GLY A 233 -26.43 5.15 1.18
CA GLY A 233 -25.98 6.51 0.88
C GLY A 233 -24.49 6.58 0.51
N ILE A 234 -23.62 5.93 1.29
CA ILE A 234 -22.17 5.92 1.03
C ILE A 234 -21.85 5.17 -0.26
N LEU A 235 -22.39 3.97 -0.47
CA LEU A 235 -22.09 3.17 -1.66
C LEU A 235 -22.66 3.83 -2.93
N THR A 236 -23.85 4.43 -2.87
CA THR A 236 -24.40 5.21 -3.99
C THR A 236 -23.52 6.40 -4.32
N ARG A 237 -23.00 7.11 -3.30
CA ARG A 237 -22.07 8.22 -3.51
C ARG A 237 -20.77 7.77 -4.19
N VAL A 238 -20.22 6.63 -3.76
CA VAL A 238 -18.89 6.18 -4.19
C VAL A 238 -18.91 5.44 -5.53
N MET A 239 -19.90 4.57 -5.77
CA MET A 239 -19.92 3.70 -6.95
C MET A 239 -21.30 3.58 -7.61
N GLY A 240 -22.23 4.49 -7.29
CA GLY A 240 -23.56 4.49 -7.90
C GLY A 240 -23.54 4.87 -9.39
N PRO A 241 -24.66 4.68 -10.11
CA PRO A 241 -24.74 4.90 -11.56
C PRO A 241 -24.39 6.33 -11.99
N ASP A 242 -24.68 7.31 -11.13
CA ASP A 242 -24.46 8.73 -11.37
C ASP A 242 -23.04 9.20 -10.95
N SER A 243 -22.20 8.31 -10.40
CA SER A 243 -20.84 8.64 -9.92
C SER A 243 -19.85 8.99 -11.04
N GLY A 244 -20.18 8.66 -12.30
CA GLY A 244 -19.29 8.82 -13.45
C GLY A 244 -18.10 7.85 -13.48
N GLN A 245 -17.92 7.03 -12.44
CA GLN A 245 -16.82 6.05 -12.35
C GLN A 245 -17.30 4.67 -12.83
N LYS A 246 -16.86 4.27 -14.04
CA LYS A 246 -17.33 3.03 -14.68
C LYS A 246 -16.75 1.74 -14.08
N SER A 247 -15.58 1.79 -13.48
CA SER A 247 -14.89 0.65 -12.87
C SER A 247 -13.90 1.16 -11.84
N LEU A 248 -13.86 0.50 -10.69
CA LEU A 248 -13.00 0.88 -9.57
C LEU A 248 -11.98 -0.21 -9.34
N ARG A 249 -10.75 0.19 -9.02
CA ARG A 249 -9.75 -0.68 -8.42
C ARG A 249 -9.89 -0.60 -6.90
N ILE A 250 -10.19 -1.73 -6.28
CA ILE A 250 -10.49 -1.80 -4.86
C ILE A 250 -9.42 -2.63 -4.16
N LEU A 251 -8.78 -2.08 -3.13
CA LEU A 251 -7.98 -2.86 -2.19
C LEU A 251 -8.88 -3.26 -1.00
N PHE A 252 -9.08 -4.57 -0.82
CA PHE A 252 -9.94 -5.12 0.21
C PHE A 252 -9.11 -5.69 1.36
N LEU A 253 -9.36 -5.19 2.58
CA LEU A 253 -8.71 -5.62 3.82
C LEU A 253 -9.73 -6.35 4.71
N PRO A 254 -9.72 -7.70 4.74
CA PRO A 254 -10.63 -8.47 5.58
C PRO A 254 -10.25 -8.35 7.07
N ASP A 255 -11.18 -8.72 7.97
CA ASP A 255 -10.90 -8.82 9.41
C ASP A 255 -10.71 -10.28 9.83
N GLY A 256 -11.78 -11.05 10.04
CA GLY A 256 -11.70 -12.40 10.60
C GLY A 256 -11.73 -13.55 9.58
N SER A 257 -11.15 -14.68 9.98
CA SER A 257 -11.41 -15.98 9.37
C SER A 257 -12.87 -16.40 9.64
N GLY A 258 -13.48 -17.12 8.70
CA GLY A 258 -14.91 -17.35 8.60
C GLY A 258 -15.64 -16.19 7.92
N GLU A 259 -15.44 -14.97 8.40
CA GLU A 259 -16.01 -13.76 7.79
C GLU A 259 -15.50 -13.54 6.36
N VAL A 260 -14.22 -13.86 6.12
CA VAL A 260 -13.60 -13.77 4.78
C VAL A 260 -14.36 -14.56 3.71
N MET A 261 -15.11 -15.59 4.07
CA MET A 261 -15.92 -16.37 3.12
C MET A 261 -17.07 -15.54 2.52
N PHE A 262 -17.69 -14.68 3.34
CA PHE A 262 -18.70 -13.72 2.88
C PHE A 262 -18.05 -12.55 2.14
N ASP A 263 -16.86 -12.14 2.57
CA ASP A 263 -16.08 -11.10 1.87
C ASP A 263 -15.73 -11.55 0.45
N ILE A 264 -15.35 -12.82 0.22
CA ILE A 264 -15.10 -13.35 -1.12
C ILE A 264 -16.37 -13.32 -1.99
N ARG A 265 -17.56 -13.59 -1.41
CA ARG A 265 -18.84 -13.45 -2.13
C ARG A 265 -19.16 -11.99 -2.45
N LEU A 266 -18.89 -11.07 -1.53
CA LEU A 266 -19.01 -9.63 -1.73
C LEU A 266 -18.07 -9.16 -2.85
N ILE A 267 -16.82 -9.61 -2.85
CA ILE A 267 -15.83 -9.33 -3.89
C ILE A 267 -16.29 -9.83 -5.26
N ARG A 268 -16.89 -11.03 -5.33
CA ARG A 268 -17.48 -11.54 -6.57
C ARG A 268 -18.64 -10.68 -7.05
N ALA A 269 -19.49 -10.18 -6.14
CA ALA A 269 -20.54 -9.23 -6.50
C ALA A 269 -19.96 -7.91 -7.05
N LEU A 270 -18.93 -7.36 -6.41
CA LEU A 270 -18.21 -6.18 -6.91
C LEU A 270 -17.57 -6.43 -8.30
N ASN A 271 -17.02 -7.62 -8.53
CA ASN A 271 -16.48 -7.99 -9.84
C ASN A 271 -17.58 -8.08 -10.91
N ARG A 272 -18.79 -8.56 -10.58
CA ARG A 272 -19.95 -8.56 -11.50
C ARG A 272 -20.40 -7.14 -11.85
N LEU A 273 -20.23 -6.19 -10.93
CA LEU A 273 -20.45 -4.76 -11.17
C LEU A 273 -19.34 -4.11 -12.02
N GLY A 274 -18.32 -4.87 -12.42
CA GLY A 274 -17.22 -4.40 -13.27
C GLY A 274 -16.05 -3.80 -12.51
N HIS A 275 -16.02 -3.88 -11.17
CA HIS A 275 -14.86 -3.48 -10.38
C HIS A 275 -13.75 -4.55 -10.42
N LYS A 276 -12.53 -4.15 -10.08
CA LYS A 276 -11.37 -5.02 -9.96
C LYS A 276 -10.91 -5.01 -8.51
N VAL A 277 -10.72 -6.18 -7.92
CA VAL A 277 -10.41 -6.27 -6.48
C VAL A 277 -9.05 -6.94 -6.24
N VAL A 278 -8.26 -6.31 -5.37
CA VAL A 278 -7.09 -6.91 -4.73
C VAL A 278 -7.45 -7.25 -3.29
N LEU A 279 -7.40 -8.52 -2.92
CA LEU A 279 -7.58 -8.98 -1.54
C LEU A 279 -6.21 -9.06 -0.85
N ALA A 280 -6.01 -8.30 0.23
CA ALA A 280 -4.77 -8.34 1.00
C ALA A 280 -4.93 -9.15 2.28
N LEU A 281 -4.19 -10.27 2.36
CA LEU A 281 -4.16 -11.16 3.52
C LEU A 281 -2.88 -10.94 4.34
N LYS A 282 -2.84 -11.44 5.58
CA LYS A 282 -1.62 -11.35 6.39
C LYS A 282 -0.52 -12.25 5.84
N GLU A 283 0.74 -11.81 5.92
CA GLU A 283 1.90 -12.65 5.56
C GLU A 283 2.03 -13.87 6.48
N GLY A 284 1.67 -13.69 7.74
CA GLY A 284 1.71 -14.78 8.71
C GLY A 284 0.82 -14.49 9.90
N TYR A 285 0.90 -15.39 10.88
CA TYR A 285 -0.06 -15.43 11.98
C TYR A 285 -0.26 -14.06 12.66
N SER A 286 -1.51 -13.59 12.57
CA SER A 286 -2.09 -12.51 13.36
C SER A 286 -3.43 -13.01 13.89
N PRO A 287 -3.78 -12.77 15.17
CA PRO A 287 -4.95 -13.41 15.77
C PRO A 287 -6.23 -13.16 14.99
N ASP A 288 -6.94 -14.27 14.72
CA ASP A 288 -8.20 -14.36 13.98
C ASP A 288 -8.15 -13.94 12.50
N ASN A 289 -7.09 -13.26 12.05
CA ASN A 289 -6.97 -12.79 10.67
C ASN A 289 -6.64 -13.94 9.69
N PRO A 290 -7.20 -13.91 8.46
CA PRO A 290 -6.79 -14.81 7.40
C PRO A 290 -5.35 -14.51 6.95
N VAL A 291 -4.59 -15.56 6.69
CA VAL A 291 -3.19 -15.53 6.27
C VAL A 291 -3.12 -15.95 4.79
N PHE A 292 -2.20 -15.37 4.05
CA PHE A 292 -1.98 -15.65 2.62
C PHE A 292 -1.84 -17.16 2.34
N TRP A 293 -1.09 -17.85 3.19
CA TRP A 293 -0.81 -19.28 3.10
C TRP A 293 -1.93 -20.19 3.65
N ASP A 294 -3.03 -19.65 4.18
CA ASP A 294 -4.12 -20.48 4.73
C ASP A 294 -4.79 -21.31 3.63
N ALA A 295 -4.82 -20.82 2.38
CA ALA A 295 -5.38 -21.55 1.24
C ALA A 295 -4.67 -22.88 0.94
N GLU A 296 -3.42 -23.07 1.35
CA GLU A 296 -2.70 -24.35 1.17
C GLU A 296 -3.15 -25.45 2.14
N HIS A 297 -3.91 -25.09 3.19
CA HIS A 297 -4.25 -25.98 4.28
C HIS A 297 -5.74 -25.98 4.64
N ASP A 298 -6.51 -25.04 4.09
CA ASP A 298 -7.94 -24.89 4.28
C ASP A 298 -8.66 -25.13 2.94
N PRO A 299 -9.23 -26.34 2.74
CA PRO A 299 -9.89 -26.69 1.48
C PRO A 299 -11.10 -25.81 1.14
N VAL A 300 -11.76 -25.24 2.16
CA VAL A 300 -12.93 -24.39 1.96
C VAL A 300 -12.50 -23.02 1.45
N LEU A 301 -11.42 -22.46 2.02
CA LEU A 301 -10.83 -21.21 1.55
C LEU A 301 -10.18 -21.38 0.17
N GLU A 302 -9.46 -22.48 -0.05
CA GLU A 302 -8.88 -22.86 -1.35
C GLU A 302 -9.95 -22.86 -2.45
N SER A 303 -11.05 -23.59 -2.22
CA SER A 303 -12.16 -23.67 -3.16
C SER A 303 -12.82 -22.31 -3.40
N ALA A 304 -12.95 -21.48 -2.36
CA ALA A 304 -13.52 -20.15 -2.50
C ALA A 304 -12.64 -19.19 -3.33
N LEU A 305 -11.31 -19.38 -3.31
CA LEU A 305 -10.32 -18.57 -4.02
C LEU A 305 -9.78 -19.22 -5.30
N ALA A 306 -10.38 -20.31 -5.78
CA ALA A 306 -9.87 -21.07 -6.92
C ALA A 306 -9.63 -20.25 -8.21
N ASP A 307 -10.46 -19.22 -8.45
CA ASP A 307 -10.35 -18.34 -9.62
C ASP A 307 -9.46 -17.11 -9.39
N ALA A 308 -8.80 -17.02 -8.23
CA ALA A 308 -7.98 -15.88 -7.86
C ALA A 308 -6.50 -16.09 -8.21
N LEU A 309 -5.84 -15.03 -8.67
CA LEU A 309 -4.38 -15.06 -8.84
C LEU A 309 -3.70 -14.75 -7.50
N PHE A 310 -2.94 -15.72 -6.97
CA PHE A 310 -2.07 -15.49 -5.82
C PHE A 310 -0.73 -14.91 -6.27
N VAL A 311 -0.31 -13.84 -5.61
CA VAL A 311 0.99 -13.20 -5.82
C VAL A 311 1.80 -13.28 -4.53
N ASP A 312 2.85 -14.10 -4.56
CA ASP A 312 3.82 -14.26 -3.47
C ASP A 312 4.90 -13.17 -3.45
N ASN A 313 5.16 -12.53 -4.59
CA ASN A 313 6.19 -11.51 -4.71
C ASN A 313 5.83 -10.25 -3.91
N SER A 314 6.52 -10.03 -2.80
CA SER A 314 6.37 -8.87 -1.91
C SER A 314 6.89 -7.53 -2.48
N ARG A 315 7.54 -7.56 -3.67
CA ARG A 315 8.16 -6.41 -4.35
C ARG A 315 7.77 -6.28 -5.82
N MET A 316 6.57 -6.71 -6.21
CA MET A 316 6.06 -6.58 -7.58
C MET A 316 6.24 -5.17 -8.14
N SER A 317 6.70 -5.05 -9.38
CA SER A 317 6.73 -3.76 -10.08
C SER A 317 5.32 -3.23 -10.38
N LYS A 318 5.19 -1.94 -10.70
CA LYS A 318 3.92 -1.36 -11.18
C LYS A 318 3.42 -2.10 -12.42
N ASN A 319 4.30 -2.42 -13.37
CA ASN A 319 3.95 -3.16 -14.59
C ASN A 319 3.33 -4.52 -14.28
N ASP A 320 3.97 -5.30 -13.41
CA ASP A 320 3.51 -6.64 -13.06
C ASP A 320 2.17 -6.60 -12.33
N LEU A 321 2.00 -5.65 -11.40
CA LEU A 321 0.75 -5.49 -10.65
C LEU A 321 -0.41 -5.10 -11.58
N LEU A 322 -0.20 -4.13 -12.47
CA LEU A 322 -1.22 -3.72 -13.43
C LEU A 322 -1.56 -4.84 -14.42
N ARG A 323 -0.56 -5.61 -14.87
CA ARG A 323 -0.79 -6.81 -15.70
C ARG A 323 -1.66 -7.82 -14.96
N ALA A 324 -1.30 -8.16 -13.72
CA ALA A 324 -2.05 -9.09 -12.88
C ALA A 324 -3.53 -8.69 -12.74
N GLN A 325 -3.80 -7.40 -12.48
CA GLN A 325 -5.17 -6.86 -12.35
C GLN A 325 -5.96 -6.81 -13.66
N ARG A 326 -5.29 -6.63 -14.81
CA ARG A 326 -5.94 -6.69 -16.12
C ARG A 326 -6.38 -8.11 -16.44
N GLU A 327 -5.47 -9.07 -16.26
CA GLU A 327 -5.65 -10.48 -16.62
C GLU A 327 -6.58 -11.22 -15.65
N ASN A 328 -6.67 -10.78 -14.39
CA ASN A 328 -7.41 -11.50 -13.35
C ASN A 328 -8.44 -10.56 -12.68
N PRO A 329 -9.70 -11.01 -12.46
CA PRO A 329 -10.71 -10.20 -11.78
C PRO A 329 -10.43 -10.07 -10.27
N LEU A 330 -9.78 -11.08 -9.67
CA LEU A 330 -9.38 -11.10 -8.27
C LEU A 330 -7.90 -11.45 -8.16
N VAL A 331 -7.15 -10.58 -7.48
CA VAL A 331 -5.74 -10.81 -7.14
C VAL A 331 -5.63 -10.90 -5.62
N VAL A 332 -4.94 -11.92 -5.11
CA VAL A 332 -4.65 -12.10 -3.68
C VAL A 332 -3.18 -11.76 -3.45
N ILE A 333 -2.92 -10.87 -2.51
CA ILE A 333 -1.56 -10.46 -2.12
C ILE A 333 -1.37 -10.62 -0.62
N SER A 334 -0.12 -10.72 -0.20
CA SER A 334 0.26 -10.54 1.20
C SER A 334 0.49 -9.06 1.53
N ASP A 335 -0.03 -8.62 2.68
CA ASP A 335 0.26 -7.31 3.24
C ASP A 335 1.69 -7.20 3.82
N GLY A 336 2.45 -8.30 3.90
CA GLY A 336 3.82 -8.36 4.41
C GLY A 336 3.93 -8.39 5.94
N THR A 337 2.81 -8.40 6.66
CA THR A 337 2.77 -8.23 8.11
C THR A 337 2.25 -9.45 8.85
N ARG A 338 2.56 -9.50 10.14
CA ARG A 338 2.07 -10.49 11.11
C ARG A 338 1.38 -9.81 12.28
N GLU A 339 0.76 -8.67 12.02
CA GLU A 339 0.19 -7.75 13.00
C GLU A 339 -1.01 -7.01 12.42
N ARG A 340 -1.72 -6.26 13.27
CA ARG A 340 -2.76 -5.33 12.81
C ARG A 340 -2.14 -4.28 11.88
N LEU A 341 -2.95 -3.73 10.97
CA LEU A 341 -2.50 -2.84 9.90
C LEU A 341 -1.48 -1.81 10.42
N ASN A 342 -0.31 -1.80 9.80
CA ASN A 342 0.77 -0.89 10.14
C ASN A 342 1.46 -0.50 8.83
N LEU A 343 1.13 0.69 8.31
CA LEU A 343 1.56 1.11 6.98
C LEU A 343 3.08 1.24 6.86
N TRP A 344 3.79 1.46 7.98
CA TRP A 344 5.26 1.40 8.03
C TRP A 344 5.83 0.01 7.76
N ARG A 345 5.04 -1.06 7.89
CA ARG A 345 5.53 -2.45 7.88
C ARG A 345 5.02 -3.26 6.70
N THR A 346 4.26 -2.62 5.82
CA THR A 346 3.62 -3.29 4.69
C THR A 346 4.63 -3.66 3.60
N SER A 347 4.32 -4.71 2.84
CA SER A 347 5.07 -5.08 1.65
C SER A 347 5.03 -3.95 0.60
N VAL A 348 6.01 -3.94 -0.32
CA VAL A 348 6.04 -2.98 -1.43
C VAL A 348 4.87 -3.23 -2.37
N THR A 349 4.55 -4.51 -2.62
CA THR A 349 3.37 -4.91 -3.40
C THR A 349 2.08 -4.37 -2.79
N PHE A 350 1.91 -4.43 -1.46
CA PHE A 350 0.76 -3.83 -0.78
C PHE A 350 0.69 -2.32 -0.97
N ALA A 351 1.81 -1.61 -0.75
CA ALA A 351 1.85 -0.16 -0.90
C ALA A 351 1.53 0.27 -2.35
N ARG A 352 2.00 -0.48 -3.35
CA ARG A 352 1.64 -0.27 -4.77
C ARG A 352 0.18 -0.59 -5.03
N ALA A 353 -0.36 -1.68 -4.49
CA ALA A 353 -1.78 -2.00 -4.61
C ALA A 353 -2.66 -0.90 -4.02
N TRP A 354 -2.28 -0.32 -2.88
CA TRP A 354 -2.94 0.85 -2.31
C TRP A 354 -2.87 2.04 -3.27
N LYS A 355 -1.68 2.38 -3.78
CA LYS A 355 -1.49 3.48 -4.72
C LYS A 355 -2.35 3.29 -5.99
N GLU A 356 -2.39 2.10 -6.57
CA GLU A 356 -3.12 1.88 -7.82
C GLU A 356 -4.63 1.76 -7.63
N SER A 357 -5.10 1.56 -6.40
CA SER A 357 -6.53 1.52 -6.05
C SER A 357 -7.19 2.90 -6.15
N ASP A 358 -8.49 2.91 -6.40
CA ASP A 358 -9.37 4.08 -6.30
C ASP A 358 -10.00 4.14 -4.90
N LEU A 359 -10.31 2.96 -4.35
CA LEU A 359 -11.01 2.80 -3.08
C LEU A 359 -10.33 1.73 -2.22
N ILE A 360 -10.26 1.96 -0.92
CA ILE A 360 -9.88 0.97 0.08
C ILE A 360 -11.14 0.56 0.84
N ILE A 361 -11.45 -0.73 0.87
CA ILE A 361 -12.49 -1.28 1.73
C ILE A 361 -11.81 -2.05 2.85
N ALA A 362 -11.96 -1.58 4.09
CA ALA A 362 -11.35 -2.21 5.25
C ALA A 362 -12.42 -2.68 6.24
N LYS A 363 -12.25 -3.87 6.79
CA LYS A 363 -13.15 -4.38 7.82
C LYS A 363 -12.54 -4.41 9.21
N GLY A 364 -13.42 -4.40 10.21
CA GLY A 364 -13.08 -4.64 11.60
C GLY A 364 -12.76 -3.37 12.37
N TYR A 365 -13.11 -3.37 13.66
CA TYR A 365 -12.82 -2.27 14.56
C TYR A 365 -11.31 -1.90 14.63
N PRO A 366 -10.36 -2.85 14.54
CA PRO A 366 -8.94 -2.52 14.50
C PRO A 366 -8.53 -1.64 13.30
N ASN A 367 -9.18 -1.79 12.14
CA ASN A 367 -8.94 -0.94 10.96
C ASN A 367 -9.66 0.42 11.10
N HIS A 368 -10.88 0.44 11.65
CA HIS A 368 -11.59 1.69 11.98
C HIS A 368 -10.72 2.63 12.83
N ARG A 369 -10.06 2.09 13.86
CA ARG A 369 -9.14 2.88 14.71
C ARG A 369 -7.95 3.48 13.97
N ARG A 370 -7.45 2.82 12.93
CA ARG A 370 -6.22 3.23 12.21
C ARG A 370 -6.49 4.12 11.01
N LEU A 371 -7.63 3.92 10.36
CA LEU A 371 -7.97 4.59 9.11
C LEU A 371 -8.97 5.72 9.32
N ILE A 372 -9.93 5.56 10.24
CA ILE A 372 -10.98 6.56 10.49
C ILE A 372 -10.62 7.44 11.69
N GLN A 373 -10.28 6.84 12.84
CA GLN A 373 -9.94 7.58 14.07
C GLN A 373 -8.50 8.12 14.12
N ASN A 374 -7.84 8.22 12.97
CA ASN A 374 -6.53 8.84 12.82
C ASN A 374 -6.70 10.17 12.07
N SER A 375 -6.07 11.25 12.52
CA SER A 375 -6.24 12.59 11.94
C SER A 375 -5.51 12.79 10.60
N HIS A 376 -4.56 11.93 10.24
CA HIS A 376 -3.92 11.99 8.93
C HIS A 376 -4.89 11.70 7.81
N GLN A 377 -4.72 12.39 6.68
CA GLN A 377 -5.45 12.07 5.46
C GLN A 377 -4.71 10.99 4.68
N PHE A 378 -5.47 10.20 3.92
CA PHE A 378 -4.93 9.12 3.10
C PHE A 378 -4.94 9.50 1.63
N THR A 379 -4.14 8.81 0.83
CA THR A 379 -4.05 9.05 -0.60
C THR A 379 -5.28 8.55 -1.37
N ARG A 380 -6.07 7.65 -0.78
CA ARG A 380 -7.23 6.99 -1.40
C ARG A 380 -8.46 7.11 -0.50
N ASP A 381 -9.62 7.04 -1.12
CA ASP A 381 -10.90 7.03 -0.41
C ASP A 381 -10.99 5.71 0.38
N ILE A 382 -11.54 5.77 1.59
CA ILE A 382 -11.62 4.63 2.50
C ILE A 382 -13.05 4.41 2.96
N ILE A 383 -13.57 3.21 2.74
CA ILE A 383 -14.74 2.69 3.43
C ILE A 383 -14.27 1.74 4.53
N CYS A 384 -14.74 1.96 5.75
CA CYS A 384 -14.50 1.06 6.86
C CYS A 384 -15.81 0.47 7.37
N LEU A 385 -15.89 -0.86 7.44
CA LEU A 385 -17.04 -1.62 7.94
C LEU A 385 -16.68 -2.31 9.25
N TYR A 386 -17.50 -2.16 10.29
CA TYR A 386 -17.27 -2.84 11.56
C TYR A 386 -18.57 -2.99 12.36
N ARG A 387 -18.59 -3.93 13.31
CA ARG A 387 -19.64 -4.02 14.32
C ARG A 387 -19.15 -3.37 15.61
N ASP A 388 -19.93 -2.45 16.18
CA ASP A 388 -19.53 -1.72 17.38
C ASP A 388 -19.73 -2.53 18.67
N GLY A 389 -19.40 -1.92 19.82
CA GLY A 389 -19.53 -2.57 21.12
C GLY A 389 -20.98 -2.81 21.59
N GLU A 390 -21.95 -2.15 20.95
CA GLU A 390 -23.40 -2.34 21.20
C GLU A 390 -23.99 -3.39 20.26
N GLY A 391 -23.19 -3.90 19.31
CA GLY A 391 -23.63 -4.89 18.34
C GLY A 391 -24.29 -4.28 17.10
N ALA A 392 -24.16 -2.97 16.86
CA ALA A 392 -24.68 -2.34 15.65
C ALA A 392 -23.65 -2.38 14.50
N ASP A 393 -24.13 -2.63 13.29
CA ASP A 393 -23.31 -2.59 12.08
C ASP A 393 -23.04 -1.15 11.66
N ARG A 394 -21.78 -0.80 11.47
CA ARG A 394 -21.31 0.56 11.16
C ARG A 394 -20.56 0.58 9.83
N ILE A 395 -20.81 1.64 9.08
CA ILE A 395 -20.04 2.01 7.90
C ILE A 395 -19.52 3.44 8.09
N CYS A 396 -18.25 3.65 7.81
CA CYS A 396 -17.62 4.96 7.82
C CYS A 396 -16.97 5.21 6.47
N PHE A 397 -17.03 6.46 6.01
CA PHE A 397 -16.36 6.91 4.80
C PHE A 397 -15.37 8.01 5.16
N LYS A 398 -14.13 7.88 4.69
CA LYS A 398 -13.11 8.91 4.80
C LYS A 398 -12.57 9.23 3.42
N GLU A 399 -12.76 10.48 3.03
CA GLU A 399 -12.30 11.00 1.75
C GLU A 399 -10.77 11.03 1.70
N LYS A 400 -10.23 10.79 0.51
CA LYS A 400 -8.82 11.02 0.25
C LYS A 400 -8.46 12.49 0.41
N SER A 401 -7.18 12.76 0.62
CA SER A 401 -6.68 14.14 0.62
C SER A 401 -6.93 14.84 -0.71
N ALA A 402 -7.46 16.06 -0.65
CA ALA A 402 -7.62 16.95 -1.80
C ALA A 402 -6.28 17.38 -2.42
N ARG A 403 -5.17 17.26 -1.69
CA ARG A 403 -3.81 17.54 -2.20
C ARG A 403 -3.29 16.44 -3.13
N VAL A 404 -3.86 15.24 -3.06
CA VAL A 404 -3.36 14.07 -3.77
C VAL A 404 -4.09 13.91 -5.10
N THR A 405 -3.39 14.27 -6.17
CA THR A 405 -3.84 13.99 -7.54
C THR A 405 -3.38 12.60 -7.95
N LYS A 406 -4.32 11.69 -8.23
CA LYS A 406 -4.02 10.38 -8.81
C LYS A 406 -3.87 10.54 -10.31
N ILE A 407 -2.69 10.22 -10.84
CA ILE A 407 -2.50 10.08 -12.28
C ILE A 407 -2.86 8.65 -12.67
N THR A 408 -3.84 8.53 -13.57
CA THR A 408 -4.36 7.24 -14.02
C THR A 408 -3.41 6.57 -15.01
N GLU A 409 -3.46 5.24 -15.08
CA GLU A 409 -2.73 4.49 -16.11
C GLU A 409 -3.05 5.00 -17.52
N HIS A 410 -4.32 5.30 -17.81
CA HIS A 410 -4.73 5.84 -19.10
C HIS A 410 -4.04 7.17 -19.43
N GLN A 411 -3.92 8.09 -18.46
CA GLN A 411 -3.20 9.36 -18.66
C GLN A 411 -1.71 9.12 -18.93
N ILE A 412 -1.08 8.20 -18.19
CA ILE A 412 0.34 7.86 -18.39
C ILE A 412 0.56 7.25 -19.78
N VAL A 413 -0.31 6.31 -20.19
CA VAL A 413 -0.28 5.68 -21.52
C VAL A 413 -0.51 6.71 -22.62
N ALA A 414 -1.49 7.60 -22.47
CA ALA A 414 -1.76 8.65 -23.45
C ALA A 414 -0.57 9.61 -23.61
N GLN A 415 0.12 9.93 -22.51
CA GLN A 415 1.34 10.74 -22.57
C GLN A 415 2.49 10.01 -23.28
N ALA A 416 2.71 8.73 -22.96
CA ALA A 416 3.69 7.91 -23.68
C ALA A 416 3.37 7.81 -25.18
N ASP A 417 2.10 7.59 -25.54
CA ASP A 417 1.66 7.47 -26.93
C ASP A 417 1.79 8.79 -27.69
N SER A 418 1.59 9.94 -27.03
CA SER A 418 1.86 11.26 -27.58
C SER A 418 3.36 11.45 -27.91
N ILE A 419 4.25 11.05 -26.99
CA ILE A 419 5.70 11.09 -27.23
C ILE A 419 6.08 10.18 -28.41
N ILE A 420 5.56 8.96 -28.43
CA ILE A 420 5.78 7.99 -29.52
C ILE A 420 5.28 8.54 -30.86
N ALA A 421 4.12 9.20 -30.89
CA ALA A 421 3.60 9.84 -32.10
C ALA A 421 4.54 10.96 -32.59
N GLY A 422 5.10 11.76 -31.68
CA GLY A 422 6.13 12.76 -32.00
C GLY A 422 7.39 12.12 -32.61
N MET A 423 7.87 11.01 -32.04
CA MET A 423 9.01 10.26 -32.58
C MET A 423 8.73 9.71 -33.99
N ARG A 424 7.54 9.15 -34.22
CA ARG A 424 7.12 8.67 -35.56
C ARG A 424 7.08 9.78 -36.58
N ALA A 425 6.52 10.94 -36.22
CA ALA A 425 6.46 12.10 -37.10
C ALA A 425 7.86 12.61 -37.45
N ALA A 426 8.79 12.66 -36.48
CA ALA A 426 10.17 13.04 -36.71
C ALA A 426 10.88 12.08 -37.69
N ARG A 427 10.71 10.76 -37.52
CA ARG A 427 11.27 9.77 -38.47
C ARG A 427 10.66 9.90 -39.86
N GLY A 428 9.36 10.17 -39.95
CA GLY A 428 8.67 10.44 -41.22
C GLY A 428 9.22 11.67 -41.95
N GLN A 429 9.82 12.62 -41.22
CA GLN A 429 10.52 13.79 -41.77
C GLN A 429 12.00 13.52 -42.07
N GLY A 430 12.48 12.29 -41.94
CA GLY A 430 13.88 11.92 -42.15
C GLY A 430 14.83 12.35 -41.02
N ARG A 431 14.30 12.73 -39.85
CA ARG A 431 15.10 13.07 -38.66
C ARG A 431 15.45 11.81 -37.90
N GLN A 432 16.66 11.76 -37.34
CA GLN A 432 17.04 10.72 -36.38
C GLN A 432 16.44 11.04 -35.01
N VAL A 433 16.05 10.01 -34.26
CA VAL A 433 15.51 10.14 -32.91
C VAL A 433 16.58 9.77 -31.90
N MET A 434 16.88 10.71 -31.00
CA MET A 434 17.80 10.50 -29.87
C MET A 434 17.05 10.50 -28.55
N PHE A 435 17.30 9.49 -27.71
CA PHE A 435 16.89 9.48 -26.31
C PHE A 435 18.07 9.88 -25.42
N TYR A 436 17.89 10.90 -24.58
CA TYR A 436 18.95 11.39 -23.68
C TYR A 436 18.71 10.94 -22.23
N SER A 437 19.39 9.88 -21.82
CA SER A 437 19.37 9.32 -20.46
C SER A 437 20.31 10.08 -19.54
N ALA A 438 19.81 10.70 -18.48
CA ALA A 438 20.60 11.53 -17.58
C ALA A 438 20.28 11.34 -16.10
N ILE A 439 21.21 11.78 -15.24
CA ILE A 439 21.02 11.79 -13.79
C ILE A 439 19.91 12.79 -13.45
N ILE A 440 18.73 12.30 -13.06
CA ILE A 440 17.65 13.15 -12.54
C ILE A 440 17.15 12.54 -11.23
N GLY A 441 17.21 13.32 -10.15
CA GLY A 441 16.77 12.90 -8.81
C GLY A 441 17.68 11.90 -8.09
N SER A 442 18.69 11.32 -8.76
CA SER A 442 19.63 10.35 -8.14
C SER A 442 20.68 10.94 -7.21
N ILE A 443 20.88 12.26 -7.23
CA ILE A 443 21.72 12.98 -6.26
C ILE A 443 20.79 13.70 -5.27
N PRO A 444 20.82 13.35 -3.97
CA PRO A 444 19.95 13.96 -2.97
C PRO A 444 20.02 15.49 -2.96
N GLY A 445 18.87 16.16 -2.92
CA GLY A 445 18.78 17.63 -2.90
C GLY A 445 19.13 18.34 -4.21
N GLN A 446 19.53 17.61 -5.27
CA GLN A 446 20.07 18.19 -6.51
C GLN A 446 19.12 18.08 -7.71
N THR A 447 17.85 17.71 -7.53
CA THR A 447 16.89 17.50 -8.65
C THR A 447 16.73 18.74 -9.54
N ARG A 448 16.65 19.94 -8.94
CA ARG A 448 16.52 21.19 -9.72
C ARG A 448 17.77 21.46 -10.56
N VAL A 449 18.95 21.25 -9.98
CA VAL A 449 20.24 21.40 -10.67
C VAL A 449 20.37 20.36 -11.78
N ALA A 450 19.97 19.11 -11.51
CA ALA A 450 19.93 18.05 -12.50
C ALA A 450 19.08 18.40 -13.73
N ILE A 451 17.84 18.88 -13.51
CA ILE A 451 16.96 19.34 -14.59
C ILE A 451 17.60 20.48 -15.38
N LYS A 452 18.24 21.44 -14.69
CA LYS A 452 18.93 22.57 -15.32
C LYS A 452 20.09 22.08 -16.21
N ILE A 453 20.94 21.19 -15.70
CA ILE A 453 22.06 20.59 -16.45
C ILE A 453 21.54 19.92 -17.72
N VAL A 454 20.52 19.07 -17.59
CA VAL A 454 19.97 18.30 -18.71
C VAL A 454 19.37 19.23 -19.77
N ASN A 455 18.56 20.21 -19.37
CA ASN A 455 17.95 21.16 -20.30
C ASN A 455 19.00 22.01 -21.03
N THR A 456 20.03 22.47 -20.33
CA THR A 456 21.14 23.22 -20.94
C THR A 456 21.86 22.39 -22.00
N PHE A 457 22.22 21.14 -21.67
CA PHE A 457 22.93 20.28 -22.60
C PHE A 457 22.10 19.90 -23.83
N VAL A 458 20.83 19.53 -23.62
CA VAL A 458 19.92 19.21 -24.72
C VAL A 458 19.73 20.44 -25.61
N GLY A 459 19.61 21.64 -25.03
CA GLY A 459 19.57 22.90 -25.79
C GLY A 459 20.81 23.08 -26.67
N HIS A 460 22.00 22.81 -26.13
CA HIS A 460 23.27 22.82 -26.87
C HIS A 460 23.28 21.81 -28.02
N LEU A 461 22.82 20.57 -27.79
CA LEU A 461 22.73 19.54 -28.83
C LEU A 461 21.75 19.93 -29.94
N ARG A 462 20.56 20.45 -29.58
CA ARG A 462 19.55 20.93 -30.53
C ARG A 462 20.08 22.06 -31.40
N ALA A 463 20.92 22.95 -30.87
CA ALA A 463 21.55 24.03 -31.64
C ALA A 463 22.65 23.55 -32.60
N ARG A 464 23.34 22.45 -32.28
CA ARG A 464 24.48 21.94 -33.05
C ARG A 464 24.09 20.95 -34.15
N HIS A 465 22.93 20.29 -34.02
CA HIS A 465 22.48 19.24 -34.94
C HIS A 465 21.13 19.59 -35.58
N SER A 466 21.12 19.81 -36.90
CA SER A 466 19.92 20.24 -37.64
C SER A 466 18.89 19.12 -37.92
N ASN A 467 19.32 17.85 -37.97
CA ASN A 467 18.46 16.72 -38.35
C ASN A 467 18.19 15.71 -37.22
N LEU A 468 18.19 16.19 -35.96
CA LEU A 468 18.05 15.34 -34.77
C LEU A 468 16.81 15.73 -33.97
N PHE A 469 16.00 14.76 -33.57
CA PHE A 469 14.87 14.92 -32.67
C PHE A 469 15.24 14.32 -31.31
N ILE A 470 15.43 15.17 -30.30
CA ILE A 470 15.94 14.74 -28.98
C ILE A 470 14.78 14.68 -27.98
N ILE A 471 14.52 13.46 -27.48
CA ILE A 471 13.68 13.22 -26.31
C ILE A 471 14.49 13.57 -25.06
N ASN A 472 14.00 14.57 -24.33
CA ASN A 472 14.57 15.04 -23.09
C ASN A 472 13.67 14.63 -21.92
N PRO A 473 14.06 13.62 -21.11
CA PRO A 473 13.24 13.19 -19.99
C PRO A 473 12.92 14.28 -18.96
N ALA A 474 13.79 15.30 -18.84
CA ALA A 474 13.57 16.43 -17.93
C ALA A 474 12.38 17.32 -18.31
N GLU A 475 11.89 17.24 -19.55
CA GLU A 475 10.72 18.01 -20.04
C GLU A 475 9.37 17.37 -19.66
N HIS A 476 9.35 16.16 -19.08
CA HIS A 476 8.13 15.38 -18.86
C HIS A 476 7.84 15.03 -17.38
N PHE A 477 8.44 15.76 -16.44
CA PHE A 477 8.08 15.66 -15.02
C PHE A 477 6.77 16.40 -14.77
N VAL A 478 5.69 15.66 -14.52
CA VAL A 478 4.38 16.20 -14.20
C VAL A 478 4.13 16.08 -12.70
N GLU A 479 3.60 17.14 -12.10
CA GLU A 479 3.20 17.13 -10.69
C GLU A 479 2.18 16.00 -10.43
N GLY A 480 2.47 15.18 -9.42
CA GLY A 480 1.66 13.99 -9.09
C GLY A 480 2.17 12.68 -9.70
N MET A 481 3.15 12.69 -10.62
CA MET A 481 3.86 11.47 -11.02
C MET A 481 4.97 11.15 -10.02
N ASP A 482 5.11 9.90 -9.64
CA ASP A 482 6.29 9.42 -8.92
C ASP A 482 7.25 8.62 -9.81
N GLY A 483 8.33 8.11 -9.22
CA GLY A 483 9.31 7.28 -9.92
C GLY A 483 8.72 6.04 -10.59
N ASP A 484 7.70 5.40 -10.01
CA ASP A 484 7.07 4.22 -10.61
C ASP A 484 6.24 4.61 -11.85
N ASP A 485 5.54 5.76 -11.80
CA ASP A 485 4.77 6.28 -12.93
C ASP A 485 5.65 6.68 -14.11
N LEU A 486 6.74 7.39 -13.83
CA LEU A 486 7.71 7.78 -14.86
C LEU A 486 8.37 6.56 -15.49
N MET A 487 8.77 5.57 -14.69
CA MET A 487 9.39 4.36 -15.23
C MET A 487 8.41 3.56 -16.09
N PHE A 488 7.15 3.46 -15.67
CA PHE A 488 6.09 2.84 -16.47
C PHE A 488 5.93 3.54 -17.83
N MET A 489 5.89 4.88 -17.82
CA MET A 489 5.78 5.70 -19.04
C MET A 489 6.99 5.52 -19.96
N TRP A 490 8.19 5.67 -19.41
CA TRP A 490 9.43 5.67 -20.17
C TRP A 490 9.74 4.31 -20.77
N GLU A 491 9.49 3.22 -20.04
CA GLU A 491 9.70 1.88 -20.59
C GLU A 491 8.86 1.66 -21.86
N ARG A 492 7.61 2.15 -21.89
CA ARG A 492 6.77 2.10 -23.09
C ARG A 492 7.34 2.91 -24.26
N VAL A 493 7.81 4.14 -24.00
CA VAL A 493 8.43 4.99 -25.03
C VAL A 493 9.73 4.38 -25.55
N GLN A 494 10.56 3.89 -24.64
CA GLN A 494 11.88 3.31 -24.92
C GLN A 494 11.80 2.02 -25.72
N ARG A 495 10.78 1.19 -25.44
CA ARG A 495 10.52 -0.07 -26.17
C ARG A 495 9.72 0.13 -27.47
N SER A 496 9.53 1.36 -27.93
CA SER A 496 8.76 1.65 -29.16
C SER A 496 9.47 1.25 -30.46
N GLY A 497 10.78 0.95 -30.42
CA GLY A 497 11.60 0.64 -31.61
C GLY A 497 11.92 1.86 -32.48
N LEU A 498 11.67 3.08 -32.00
CA LEU A 498 11.84 4.31 -32.77
C LEU A 498 13.13 5.07 -32.48
N ILE A 499 13.90 4.67 -31.46
CA ILE A 499 15.14 5.33 -31.05
C ILE A 499 16.28 4.89 -31.97
N ASP A 500 16.96 5.85 -32.60
CA ASP A 500 18.15 5.58 -33.42
C ASP A 500 19.44 5.76 -32.61
N VAL A 501 19.45 6.72 -31.68
CA VAL A 501 20.60 7.01 -30.82
C VAL A 501 20.17 7.07 -29.36
N TRP A 502 20.73 6.20 -28.54
CA TRP A 502 20.58 6.25 -27.10
C TRP A 502 21.82 6.87 -26.47
N ARG A 503 21.71 8.10 -25.95
CA ARG A 503 22.83 8.79 -25.32
C ARG A 503 22.68 8.80 -23.80
N PHE A 504 23.66 8.24 -23.11
CA PHE A 504 23.83 8.35 -21.67
C PHE A 504 24.72 9.53 -21.33
N GLN A 505 24.26 10.38 -20.39
CA GLN A 505 24.98 11.55 -19.89
C GLN A 505 26.38 11.17 -19.41
N SER A 506 27.39 11.79 -19.99
CA SER A 506 28.79 11.63 -19.59
C SER A 506 29.23 12.70 -18.58
N VAL A 507 30.41 12.53 -17.97
CA VAL A 507 31.07 13.58 -17.16
C VAL A 507 31.25 14.85 -17.99
N HIS A 508 31.68 14.71 -19.24
CA HIS A 508 31.88 15.83 -20.15
C HIS A 508 30.58 16.58 -20.44
N ASP A 509 29.45 15.87 -20.56
CA ASP A 509 28.14 16.48 -20.78
C ASP A 509 27.77 17.38 -19.59
N ILE A 510 28.05 16.93 -18.37
CA ILE A 510 27.81 17.68 -17.12
C ILE A 510 28.73 18.91 -17.04
N GLU A 511 30.03 18.72 -17.23
CA GLU A 511 31.01 19.82 -17.20
C GLU A 511 30.69 20.88 -18.25
N LYS A 512 30.34 20.45 -19.47
CA LYS A 512 29.94 21.37 -20.53
C LYS A 512 28.66 22.13 -20.21
N SER A 513 27.72 21.49 -19.51
CA SER A 513 26.50 22.15 -19.07
C SER A 513 26.80 23.27 -18.07
N PHE A 514 27.68 23.03 -17.09
CA PHE A 514 28.09 24.06 -16.13
C PHE A 514 28.85 25.21 -16.81
N GLU A 515 29.73 24.89 -17.76
CA GLU A 515 30.41 25.89 -18.59
C GLU A 515 29.41 26.78 -19.35
N LEU A 516 28.41 26.18 -20.00
CA LEU A 516 27.35 26.90 -20.72
C LEU A 516 26.44 27.75 -19.81
N MET A 517 26.34 27.39 -18.53
CA MET A 517 25.62 28.16 -17.52
C MET A 517 26.49 29.27 -16.90
N GLY A 518 27.80 29.32 -17.19
CA GLY A 518 28.73 30.24 -16.55
C GLY A 518 29.01 29.92 -15.09
N GLU A 519 28.83 28.65 -14.68
CA GLU A 519 28.96 28.18 -13.30
C GLU A 519 30.12 27.18 -13.17
N THR A 520 30.73 27.10 -12.00
CA THR A 520 31.71 26.04 -11.69
C THR A 520 30.99 24.75 -11.30
N VAL A 521 31.58 23.59 -11.59
CA VAL A 521 31.01 22.29 -11.22
C VAL A 521 31.08 22.13 -9.70
N PRO A 522 29.94 21.96 -9.00
CA PRO A 522 29.93 21.76 -7.55
C PRO A 522 30.55 20.41 -7.14
N ALA A 523 30.99 20.32 -5.88
CA ALA A 523 31.60 19.11 -5.33
C ALA A 523 30.70 17.86 -5.47
N GLU A 524 29.39 18.05 -5.34
CA GLU A 524 28.38 17.03 -5.47
C GLU A 524 28.25 16.47 -6.88
N TRP A 525 28.82 17.13 -7.91
CA TRP A 525 28.71 16.72 -9.32
C TRP A 525 30.04 16.26 -9.92
N HIS A 526 31.17 16.45 -9.23
CA HIS A 526 32.49 16.05 -9.74
C HIS A 526 32.57 14.55 -10.07
N GLY A 527 33.01 14.26 -11.29
CA GLY A 527 33.25 12.91 -11.78
C GLY A 527 31.99 12.04 -11.88
N LYS A 528 30.79 12.62 -11.78
CA LYS A 528 29.54 11.89 -11.92
C LYS A 528 29.10 11.83 -13.37
N ASP A 529 28.43 10.75 -13.73
CA ASP A 529 27.82 10.50 -15.03
C ASP A 529 26.57 9.61 -14.84
N ALA A 530 25.92 9.22 -15.94
CA ALA A 530 24.71 8.39 -15.90
C ALA A 530 24.85 7.09 -15.08
N THR A 531 26.05 6.56 -14.85
CA THR A 531 26.26 5.35 -14.02
C THR A 531 25.91 5.57 -12.54
N PHE A 532 25.74 6.84 -12.12
CA PHE A 532 25.30 7.22 -10.78
C PHE A 532 23.76 7.22 -10.63
N SER A 533 23.01 6.93 -11.70
CA SER A 533 21.56 6.89 -11.71
C SER A 533 21.01 5.46 -11.78
N THR A 534 20.10 5.13 -10.85
CA THR A 534 19.35 3.87 -10.89
C THR A 534 18.46 3.79 -12.12
N GLY A 535 17.92 4.94 -12.56
CA GLY A 535 17.15 5.04 -13.79
C GLY A 535 17.97 4.70 -15.00
N CYS A 536 19.10 5.38 -15.17
CA CYS A 536 19.98 5.12 -16.30
C CYS A 536 20.53 3.69 -16.29
N THR A 537 20.66 3.06 -15.12
CA THR A 537 21.00 1.63 -15.03
C THR A 537 19.91 0.75 -15.63
N LYS A 538 18.63 0.96 -15.31
CA LYS A 538 17.53 0.24 -15.96
C LYS A 538 17.44 0.53 -17.46
N GLU A 539 17.56 1.81 -17.82
CA GLU A 539 17.55 2.26 -19.21
C GLU A 539 18.68 1.63 -20.03
N MET A 540 19.88 1.44 -19.46
CA MET A 540 20.98 0.74 -20.13
C MET A 540 20.63 -0.71 -20.45
N HIS A 541 19.96 -1.42 -19.54
CA HIS A 541 19.50 -2.78 -19.81
C HIS A 541 18.45 -2.81 -20.93
N ILE A 542 17.50 -1.86 -20.93
CA ILE A 542 16.51 -1.71 -22.01
C ILE A 542 17.20 -1.37 -23.33
N ALA A 543 18.19 -0.46 -23.32
CA ALA A 543 18.92 -0.07 -24.52
C ALA A 543 19.68 -1.25 -25.13
N LEU A 544 20.36 -2.07 -24.32
CA LEU A 544 21.05 -3.27 -24.80
C LEU A 544 20.08 -4.31 -25.39
N ASP A 545 18.94 -4.52 -24.72
CA ASP A 545 17.87 -5.40 -25.19
C ASP A 545 17.29 -4.91 -26.54
N MET A 546 17.01 -3.62 -26.66
CA MET A 546 16.54 -3.00 -27.90
C MET A 546 17.59 -3.06 -29.02
N GLN A 547 18.88 -2.88 -28.71
CA GLN A 547 19.97 -2.96 -29.69
C GLN A 547 20.13 -4.39 -30.25
N ALA A 548 19.85 -5.42 -29.45
CA ALA A 548 19.85 -6.79 -29.93
C ALA A 548 18.78 -7.04 -31.01
N GLY A 549 17.62 -6.37 -30.91
CA GLY A 549 16.57 -6.40 -31.92
C GLY A 549 16.74 -5.38 -33.06
N HIS A 550 17.49 -4.31 -32.83
CA HIS A 550 17.74 -3.19 -33.76
C HIS A 550 19.25 -2.86 -33.82
N PRO A 551 20.06 -3.65 -34.55
CA PRO A 551 21.52 -3.54 -34.55
C PRO A 551 22.08 -2.19 -35.02
N GLU A 552 21.29 -1.44 -35.80
CA GLU A 552 21.60 -0.09 -36.28
C GLU A 552 21.52 0.98 -35.19
N MET A 553 20.83 0.71 -34.08
CA MET A 553 20.71 1.64 -32.96
C MET A 553 22.07 1.84 -32.29
N GLN A 554 22.45 3.10 -32.08
CA GLN A 554 23.71 3.46 -31.43
C GLN A 554 23.52 3.74 -29.95
N ILE A 555 24.38 3.16 -29.10
CA ILE A 555 24.46 3.50 -27.68
C ILE A 555 25.73 4.32 -27.45
N ILE A 556 25.59 5.53 -26.91
CA ILE A 556 26.68 6.48 -26.67
C ILE A 556 26.73 6.80 -25.18
N GLY A 557 27.92 6.77 -24.57
CA GLY A 557 28.10 7.17 -23.17
C GLY A 557 29.10 6.28 -22.43
N PRO A 558 29.00 6.20 -21.09
CA PRO A 558 29.86 5.33 -20.29
C PRO A 558 29.73 3.85 -20.68
N ASP A 559 30.78 3.06 -20.45
CA ASP A 559 30.78 1.61 -20.72
C ASP A 559 29.61 0.92 -20.00
N PRO A 560 28.78 0.11 -20.69
CA PRO A 560 27.69 -0.65 -20.07
C PRO A 560 28.09 -1.45 -18.83
N LYS A 561 29.33 -1.97 -18.78
CA LYS A 561 29.86 -2.69 -17.62
C LYS A 561 29.98 -1.82 -16.37
N ARG A 562 29.91 -0.50 -16.48
CA ARG A 562 29.91 0.45 -15.35
C ARG A 562 28.51 0.68 -14.76
N PHE A 563 27.45 0.25 -15.44
CA PHE A 563 26.08 0.30 -14.95
C PHE A 563 25.74 -0.90 -14.03
N PHE A 564 26.61 -1.13 -13.03
CA PHE A 564 26.43 -2.18 -12.01
C PHE A 564 25.78 -1.65 -10.74
N ARG A 565 25.51 -0.34 -10.65
CA ARG A 565 24.90 0.26 -9.47
C ARG A 565 23.41 -0.03 -9.43
N ARG A 566 23.07 -1.03 -8.60
CA ARG A 566 21.79 -1.27 -7.92
C ARG A 566 20.56 -1.35 -8.85
N MET A 567 19.98 -2.56 -8.91
CA MET A 567 18.98 -2.96 -9.92
C MET A 567 17.57 -2.37 -9.70
N GLU A 568 17.25 -1.86 -8.52
CA GLU A 568 15.89 -1.44 -8.16
C GLU A 568 15.86 0.01 -7.64
N TYR A 569 14.92 0.80 -8.18
CA TYR A 569 14.56 2.09 -7.59
C TYR A 569 14.08 1.89 -6.16
N GLY A 570 14.36 2.86 -5.28
CA GLY A 570 13.61 2.96 -4.04
C GLY A 570 12.12 3.17 -4.37
N VAL A 571 11.24 2.52 -3.62
CA VAL A 571 9.79 2.61 -3.82
C VAL A 571 9.36 4.07 -3.73
N GLY A 572 8.75 4.59 -4.80
CA GLY A 572 8.33 5.99 -4.90
C GLY A 572 9.46 7.02 -5.03
N LYS A 573 10.72 6.59 -5.15
CA LYS A 573 11.89 7.47 -5.27
C LYS A 573 12.37 7.60 -6.72
N TYR A 574 13.02 8.72 -7.01
CA TYR A 574 13.85 8.90 -8.22
C TYR A 574 15.27 8.36 -8.07
N PHE A 575 15.57 7.70 -6.94
CA PHE A 575 16.90 7.26 -6.55
C PHE A 575 16.86 6.00 -5.69
N ASP A 576 18.01 5.36 -5.50
CA ASP A 576 18.12 4.09 -4.80
C ASP A 576 17.78 4.17 -3.29
N ALA A 577 17.14 3.13 -2.76
CA ALA A 577 16.74 3.01 -1.36
C ALA A 577 17.88 3.17 -0.33
N ARG A 578 19.14 2.86 -0.67
CA ARG A 578 20.28 2.93 0.26
C ARG A 578 21.02 4.28 0.24
N ILE A 579 20.57 5.27 -0.54
CA ILE A 579 21.21 6.61 -0.56
C ILE A 579 20.72 7.51 0.60
N SER A 580 19.54 7.23 1.18
CA SER A 580 18.92 8.03 2.24
C SER A 580 19.66 8.04 3.59
N GLY A 581 20.71 7.23 3.77
CA GLY A 581 21.43 7.12 5.05
C GLY A 581 22.62 8.07 5.27
N LYS A 582 23.03 8.87 4.28
CA LYS A 582 24.29 9.66 4.38
C LYS A 582 24.14 11.16 4.65
N SER A 583 22.93 11.69 4.70
CA SER A 583 22.69 13.15 4.85
C SER A 583 22.11 13.58 6.20
N ARG A 584 22.03 12.69 7.20
CA ARG A 584 21.64 13.03 8.59
C ARG A 584 22.80 12.90 9.60
N GLY A 585 24.03 13.00 9.11
CA GLY A 585 25.22 13.12 9.94
C GLY A 585 25.75 14.54 9.90
N LEU A 586 25.05 15.46 10.57
CA LEU A 586 25.58 16.63 11.27
C LEU A 586 24.48 17.16 12.19
#